data_AF-A0A662HLR2-F1
#
_entry.id   AF-A0A662HLR2-F1
#
_cell.length_a   1.000
_cell.length_b   1.000
_cell.length_c   1.000
_cell.angle_alpha   90.00
_cell.angle_beta   90.00
_cell.angle_gamma   90.00
#
_symmetry.space_group_name_H-M   'P 1'
#
loop_
_entity.id
_entity.type
_entity.pdbx_description
1 polymer ?
#
loop_
_entity_poly.entity_id
_entity_poly.type
_entity_poly.pdbx_seq_one_letter_code
_entity_poly.pdbx_strand_id
1 'polypeptide(L)' 'MYHGLKGSKVEVDVIIRDGEVVAIEAESYAEEEDVDALALKTRYLERILGKRVAKAYIVAVNISKEALKRAKELRY' A
#
# COMPACT_ATOMS: atom_id res chain seq x y z
N MET A 1 6.16 -10.09 -13.91
CA MET A 1 7.31 -10.67 -13.18
C MET A 1 7.05 -10.52 -11.69
N TYR A 2 7.02 -11.63 -10.95
CA TYR A 2 6.78 -11.66 -9.49
C TYR A 2 8.03 -11.16 -8.76
N HIS A 3 7.88 -10.23 -7.80
CA HIS A 3 8.97 -9.79 -6.90
C HIS A 3 8.80 -10.29 -5.45
N GLY A 4 7.76 -11.09 -5.16
CA GLY A 4 7.65 -11.79 -3.88
C GLY A 4 8.30 -13.17 -3.97
N LEU A 5 9.23 -13.48 -3.06
CA LEU A 5 9.82 -14.83 -2.94
C LEU A 5 8.70 -15.85 -2.68
N LYS A 6 8.76 -17.03 -3.32
CA LYS A 6 7.82 -18.12 -3.06
C LYS A 6 7.86 -18.47 -1.56
N GLY A 7 6.72 -18.36 -0.89
CA GLY A 7 6.61 -18.56 0.56
C GLY A 7 6.62 -17.27 1.40
N SER A 8 6.72 -16.09 0.78
CA SER A 8 6.56 -14.81 1.48
C SER A 8 5.13 -14.62 2.00
N LYS A 9 5.02 -14.11 3.23
CA LYS A 9 3.77 -13.65 3.82
C LYS A 9 3.69 -12.15 3.62
N VAL A 10 2.55 -11.67 3.12
CA VAL A 10 2.26 -10.24 2.96
C VAL A 10 1.13 -9.90 3.92
N GLU A 11 1.37 -8.93 4.78
CA GLU A 11 0.36 -8.37 5.69
C GLU A 11 -0.05 -7.00 5.18
N VAL A 12 -1.35 -6.75 5.18
CA VAL A 12 -1.95 -5.50 4.70
C VAL A 12 -3.13 -5.17 5.58
N ASP A 13 -3.15 -3.95 6.13
CA ASP A 13 -4.30 -3.45 6.87
C ASP A 13 -5.33 -2.89 5.88
N VAL A 14 -6.59 -3.28 6.06
CA VAL A 14 -7.67 -2.91 5.15
C VAL A 14 -8.92 -2.49 5.91
N ILE A 15 -9.61 -1.50 5.35
CA ILE A 15 -10.98 -1.15 5.73
C ILE A 15 -11.88 -1.46 4.54
N ILE A 16 -12.95 -2.21 4.78
CA ILE A 16 -13.98 -2.51 3.78
C ILE A 16 -15.31 -2.02 4.30
N ARG A 17 -15.89 -1.04 3.60
CA ARG A 17 -17.19 -0.44 3.96
C ARG A 17 -17.98 -0.14 2.71
N ASP A 18 -19.26 -0.50 2.71
CA ASP A 18 -20.19 -0.27 1.58
C ASP A 18 -19.65 -0.79 0.23
N GLY A 19 -18.82 -1.85 0.28
CA GLY A 19 -18.20 -2.47 -0.90
C GLY A 19 -16.92 -1.79 -1.39
N GLU A 20 -16.53 -0.65 -0.84
CA GLU A 20 -15.27 0.02 -1.12
C GLU A 20 -14.14 -0.58 -0.27
N VAL A 21 -12.99 -0.81 -0.90
CA VAL A 21 -11.78 -1.32 -0.25
C VAL A 21 -10.77 -0.18 -0.14
N VAL A 22 -10.29 0.07 1.08
CA VAL A 22 -9.22 1.02 1.37
C VAL A 22 -8.05 0.26 1.99
N ALA A 23 -6.86 0.40 1.41
CA ALA A 23 -5.62 -0.14 1.96
C ALA A 23 -4.95 0.92 2.84
N ILE A 24 -4.38 0.48 3.96
CA ILE A 24 -3.67 1.34 4.90
C ILE A 24 -2.34 0.68 5.23
N GLU A 25 -1.27 1.44 5.21
CA GLU A 25 0.01 1.09 5.82
C GLU A 25 0.28 2.07 6.95
N ALA A 26 0.40 1.57 8.18
CA ALA A 26 0.71 2.39 9.34
C ALA A 26 2.18 2.21 9.72
N GLU A 27 2.94 3.30 9.74
CA GLU A 27 4.38 3.27 9.99
C GLU A 27 4.81 4.31 11.02
N SER A 28 5.90 4.04 11.73
CA SER A 28 6.51 5.09 12.58
C SER A 28 7.27 6.11 11.72
N TYR A 29 7.94 5.65 10.67
CA TYR A 29 8.69 6.45 9.72
C TYR A 29 8.57 5.79 8.34
N ALA A 30 8.21 6.55 7.31
CA ALA A 30 8.03 6.03 5.96
C ALA A 30 9.15 6.51 5.00
N GLU A 31 9.71 5.55 4.27
CA GLU A 31 10.70 5.68 3.20
C GLU A 31 10.08 5.45 1.81
N GLU A 32 10.85 5.70 0.75
CA GLU A 32 10.35 5.60 -0.62
C GLU A 32 9.91 4.17 -0.97
N GLU A 33 10.68 3.21 -0.47
CA GLU A 33 10.43 1.77 -0.62
C GLU A 33 9.10 1.35 0.01
N ASP A 34 8.67 1.98 1.11
CA ASP A 34 7.38 1.71 1.75
C ASP A 34 6.21 2.13 0.85
N VAL A 35 6.38 3.22 0.11
CA VAL A 35 5.38 3.68 -0.87
C VAL A 35 5.22 2.69 -2.02
N ASP A 36 6.34 2.22 -2.56
CA ASP A 36 6.33 1.21 -3.61
C ASP A 36 5.82 -0.14 -3.10
N ALA A 37 6.12 -0.49 -1.84
CA ALA A 37 5.59 -1.68 -1.20
C ALA A 37 4.07 -1.62 -1.05
N LEU A 38 3.50 -0.49 -0.60
CA LEU A 38 2.05 -0.31 -0.54
C LEU A 38 1.41 -0.40 -1.93
N ALA A 39 2.07 0.12 -2.97
CA ALA A 39 1.59 -0.02 -4.33
C ALA A 39 1.52 -1.49 -4.77
N LEU A 40 2.54 -2.27 -4.43
CA LEU A 40 2.57 -3.70 -4.72
C LEU A 40 1.50 -4.46 -3.93
N LYS A 41 1.37 -4.19 -2.62
CA LYS A 41 0.35 -4.76 -1.73
C LYS A 41 -1.06 -4.49 -2.25
N THR A 42 -1.32 -3.26 -2.70
CA THR A 42 -2.59 -2.87 -3.30
C THR A 42 -2.95 -3.74 -4.52
N ARG A 43 -1.98 -3.99 -5.42
CA ARG A 43 -2.21 -4.88 -6.58
C ARG A 43 -2.52 -6.31 -6.18
N TYR A 44 -1.93 -6.82 -5.09
CA TYR A 44 -2.26 -8.13 -4.56
C TYR A 44 -3.66 -8.18 -3.98
N LEU A 45 -4.04 -7.18 -3.17
CA LEU A 45 -5.40 -7.05 -2.65
C LEU A 45 -6.43 -7.03 -3.78
N GLU A 46 -6.20 -6.25 -4.83
CA GLU A 46 -7.14 -6.16 -5.95
C GLU A 46 -7.37 -7.52 -6.62
N ARG A 47 -6.29 -8.28 -6.81
CA ARG A 47 -6.35 -9.61 -7.40
C ARG A 47 -7.04 -10.64 -6.50
N ILE A 48 -6.77 -10.60 -5.19
CA ILE A 48 -7.35 -11.54 -4.22
C ILE A 48 -8.83 -11.28 -4.02
N LEU A 49 -9.22 -10.00 -3.91
CA LEU A 49 -10.59 -9.60 -3.65
C LEU A 49 -11.45 -9.51 -4.92
N GLY A 50 -10.82 -9.54 -6.10
CA GLY A 50 -11.52 -9.38 -7.39
C GLY A 50 -12.18 -8.00 -7.54
N LYS A 51 -11.65 -6.99 -6.86
CA LYS A 51 -12.19 -5.63 -6.80
C LYS A 51 -11.05 -4.62 -6.82
N ARG A 52 -11.33 -3.41 -7.32
CA ARG A 52 -10.38 -2.29 -7.23
C ARG A 52 -10.23 -1.80 -5.80
N VAL A 53 -9.03 -1.42 -5.42
CA VAL A 53 -8.79 -0.66 -4.19
C VAL A 53 -9.11 0.79 -4.51
N ALA A 54 -10.05 1.36 -3.77
CA ALA A 54 -10.54 2.72 -4.03
C ALA A 54 -9.51 3.77 -3.61
N LYS A 55 -8.83 3.53 -2.49
CA LYS A 55 -7.81 4.41 -1.92
C LYS A 55 -6.73 3.59 -1.21
N ALA A 56 -5.51 4.11 -1.20
CA ALA A 56 -4.41 3.58 -0.42
C ALA A 56 -3.80 4.73 0.37
N TYR A 57 -3.52 4.50 1.65
CA TYR A 57 -2.96 5.52 2.54
C TYR A 57 -1.72 5.00 3.25
N ILE A 58 -0.71 5.87 3.36
CA ILE A 58 0.39 5.69 4.32
C ILE A 58 0.12 6.64 5.47
N VAL A 59 -0.04 6.08 6.66
CA VAL A 59 -0.25 6.83 7.90
C VAL A 59 1.04 6.72 8.70
N ALA A 60 1.88 7.75 8.61
CA ALA A 60 3.18 7.77 9.27
C ALA A 60 3.38 8.97 10.19
N VAL A 61 4.08 8.78 11.31
CA VAL A 61 4.46 9.89 12.21
C VAL A 61 5.45 10.82 11.49
N ASN A 62 6.41 10.23 10.79
CA ASN A 62 7.39 10.94 9.97
C ASN A 62 7.47 10.32 8.58
N ILE A 63 7.81 11.14 7.57
CA ILE A 63 7.94 10.69 6.19
C ILE A 63 9.16 11.37 5.57
N SER A 64 9.96 10.61 4.81
CA SER A 64 11.07 11.17 4.05
C SER A 64 10.57 12.07 2.91
N LYS A 65 11.44 12.94 2.38
CA LYS A 65 11.05 13.83 1.26
C LYS A 65 10.81 13.02 -0.01
N GLU A 66 11.59 11.97 -0.17
CA GLU A 66 11.58 11.00 -1.26
C GLU A 66 10.27 10.21 -1.24
N ALA A 67 9.89 9.68 -0.07
CA ALA A 67 8.61 9.01 0.14
C ALA A 67 7.42 9.94 -0.14
N LEU A 68 7.43 11.17 0.38
CA LEU A 68 6.35 12.13 0.13
C LEU A 68 6.23 12.48 -1.36
N LYS A 69 7.37 12.63 -2.06
CA LYS A 69 7.38 12.87 -3.50
C LYS A 69 6.81 11.67 -4.24
N ARG A 70 7.25 10.46 -3.89
CA ARG A 70 6.80 9.21 -4.52
C ARG A 70 5.30 8.97 -4.31
N ALA A 71 4.79 9.20 -3.10
CA ALA A 71 3.36 9.09 -2.79
C ALA A 71 2.53 10.03 -3.68
N LYS A 72 2.98 11.27 -3.87
CA LYS A 72 2.32 12.23 -4.78
C LYS A 72 2.33 11.80 -6.23
N GLU A 73 3.42 11.21 -6.72
CA GLU A 73 3.51 10.65 -8.08
C GLU A 73 2.49 9.53 -8.31
N LEU A 74 2.30 8.68 -7.30
CA LEU A 74 1.36 7.54 -7.32
C LEU A 74 -0.07 7.89 -6.89
N ARG A 75 -0.31 9.15 -6.45
CA ARG A 75 -1.59 9.64 -5.92
C ARG A 75 -2.07 8.90 -4.66
N TYR A 76 -1.13 8.56 -3.79
CA TYR A 76 -1.39 8.15 -2.41
C TYR A 76 -1.46 9.36 -1.47
#